data_AF-A0A939GEA6-F1
#
_entry.id   AF-A0A939GEA6-F1
#
_cell.length_a   1.000
_cell.length_b   1.000
_cell.length_c   1.000
_cell.angle_alpha   90.00
_cell.angle_beta   90.00
_cell.angle_gamma   90.00
#
_symmetry.space_group_name_H-M   'P 1'
#
loop_
_entity.id
_entity.type
_entity.pdbx_description
1 polymer ?
#
loop_
_entity_poly.entity_id
_entity_poly.type
_entity_poly.pdbx_seq_one_letter_code
_entity_poly.pdbx_strand_id
1 'polypeptide(L)'
;MTTLYQRLKEKKVTFKHVCEVGVYVPTVSNIGDFIKDGIAATLVEADPDVAVDIAIYFSRYNILVHPVAMWDYNGTLQLSKAAASTFVSALASSPALENDGFQVATGATFDVPCKRFSEIDTGAFDLLSIDIEGSEWYVLKYMISRPNVISIETHGKFYVNPFIKEIRQWMQANDYIIWYKDRSDSVYIKRNFFVVSGYEKIALGLKNTWLNLRRQKRHFRKLMR
;
A
#
# COMPACT_ATOMS: atom_id res chain seq x y z
N MET A 1 7.31 -13.05 -11.44
CA MET A 1 7.89 -11.94 -10.66
C MET A 1 7.82 -12.38 -9.20
N THR A 2 8.91 -12.34 -8.44
CA THR A 2 8.92 -12.88 -7.06
C THR A 2 8.07 -11.99 -6.15
N THR A 3 7.10 -12.58 -5.45
CA THR A 3 6.17 -11.87 -4.56
C THR A 3 6.85 -11.42 -3.26
N LEU A 4 6.23 -10.48 -2.53
CA LEU A 4 6.70 -10.08 -1.20
C LEU A 4 6.87 -11.29 -0.27
N TYR A 5 5.88 -12.19 -0.26
CA TYR A 5 5.89 -13.44 0.48
C TYR A 5 7.13 -14.30 0.15
N GLN A 6 7.37 -14.58 -1.14
CA GLN A 6 8.49 -15.40 -1.57
C GLN A 6 9.84 -14.81 -1.14
N ARG A 7 10.02 -13.50 -1.31
CA ARG A 7 11.26 -12.82 -0.91
C ARG A 7 11.50 -12.88 0.59
N LEU A 8 10.46 -12.72 1.40
CA LEU A 8 10.58 -12.79 2.86
C LEU A 8 10.81 -14.22 3.35
N LYS A 9 10.20 -15.22 2.68
CA LYS A 9 10.46 -16.63 2.95
C LYS A 9 11.91 -17.01 2.66
N GLU A 10 12.51 -16.48 1.59
CA GLU A 10 13.94 -16.65 1.28
C GLU A 10 14.85 -16.03 2.36
N LYS A 11 14.42 -14.94 2.99
CA LYS A 11 15.12 -14.32 4.13
C LYS A 11 14.93 -15.08 5.45
N LYS A 12 14.09 -16.12 5.48
CA LYS A 12 13.80 -16.95 6.66
C LYS A 12 13.30 -16.14 7.86
N VAL A 13 12.57 -15.06 7.60
CA VAL A 13 11.93 -14.26 8.65
C VAL A 13 10.56 -14.81 8.98
N THR A 14 10.13 -14.63 10.22
CA THR A 14 8.82 -15.06 10.72
C THR A 14 8.01 -13.85 11.17
N PHE A 15 6.69 -13.97 11.08
CA PHE A 15 5.72 -12.96 11.47
C PHE A 15 4.66 -13.60 12.35
N LYS A 16 4.13 -12.84 13.30
CA LYS A 16 3.01 -13.25 14.17
C LYS A 16 1.71 -12.58 13.73
N HIS A 17 1.79 -11.32 13.33
CA HIS A 17 0.64 -10.54 12.89
C HIS A 17 1.01 -9.67 11.69
N VAL A 18 0.28 -9.84 10.59
CA VAL A 18 0.44 -9.05 9.36
C VAL A 18 -0.78 -8.17 9.13
N CYS A 19 -0.60 -7.03 8.47
CA CYS A 19 -1.70 -6.13 8.12
C CYS A 19 -1.64 -5.72 6.65
N GLU A 20 -2.80 -5.63 6.02
CA GLU A 20 -2.96 -5.04 4.69
C GLU A 20 -4.10 -4.02 4.70
N VAL A 21 -3.82 -2.84 4.15
CA VAL A 21 -4.77 -1.75 3.99
C VAL A 21 -4.99 -1.51 2.50
N GLY A 22 -6.23 -1.68 2.06
CA GLY A 22 -6.61 -1.69 0.64
C GLY A 22 -6.33 -3.04 0.00
N VAL A 23 -7.17 -4.03 0.30
CA VAL A 23 -7.00 -5.42 -0.19
C VAL A 23 -7.55 -5.57 -1.61
N TYR A 24 -8.63 -4.85 -1.93
CA TYR A 24 -9.38 -4.86 -3.20
C TYR A 24 -9.95 -6.21 -3.65
N VAL A 25 -9.14 -7.25 -3.86
CA VAL A 25 -9.62 -8.60 -4.18
C VAL A 25 -8.77 -9.62 -3.42
N PRO A 26 -9.38 -10.54 -2.64
CA PRO A 26 -8.62 -11.41 -1.74
C PRO A 26 -7.67 -12.37 -2.45
N THR A 27 -7.89 -12.69 -3.73
CA THR A 27 -7.01 -13.55 -4.53
C THR A 27 -5.69 -12.89 -4.93
N VAL A 28 -5.60 -11.56 -4.86
CA VAL A 28 -4.39 -10.79 -5.20
C VAL A 28 -3.78 -10.08 -3.99
N SER A 29 -4.32 -10.32 -2.78
CA SER A 29 -3.79 -9.80 -1.52
C SER A 29 -2.27 -9.96 -1.43
N ASN A 30 -1.57 -8.89 -1.09
CA ASN A 30 -0.11 -8.89 -0.91
C ASN A 30 0.33 -9.76 0.26
N ILE A 31 -0.56 -9.96 1.25
CA ILE A 31 -0.30 -10.78 2.42
C ILE A 31 -1.03 -12.13 2.44
N GLY A 32 -1.79 -12.45 1.39
CA GLY A 32 -2.67 -13.62 1.35
C GLY A 32 -1.96 -14.95 1.59
N ASP A 33 -0.71 -15.08 1.13
CA ASP A 33 0.08 -16.30 1.37
C ASP A 33 0.54 -16.42 2.84
N PHE A 34 0.76 -15.31 3.57
CA PHE A 34 1.03 -15.35 5.01
C PHE A 34 -0.22 -15.80 5.79
N ILE A 35 -1.40 -15.34 5.38
CA ILE A 35 -2.67 -15.76 5.97
C ILE A 35 -2.86 -17.27 5.77
N LYS A 36 -2.55 -17.77 4.57
CA LYS A 36 -2.65 -19.19 4.23
C LYS A 36 -1.68 -20.07 5.03
N ASP A 37 -0.54 -19.52 5.44
CA ASP A 37 0.41 -20.14 6.36
C ASP A 37 -0.04 -20.10 7.84
N GLY A 38 -1.22 -19.55 8.13
CA GLY A 38 -1.81 -19.51 9.47
C GLY A 38 -1.37 -18.31 10.32
N ILE A 39 -0.72 -17.31 9.73
CA ILE A 39 -0.33 -16.08 10.43
C ILE A 39 -1.57 -15.21 10.64
N ALA A 40 -1.71 -14.63 11.84
CA ALA A 40 -2.83 -13.75 12.14
C ALA A 40 -2.80 -12.51 11.22
N ALA A 41 -3.96 -12.05 10.76
CA ALA A 41 -4.01 -10.88 9.90
C ALA A 41 -5.12 -9.88 10.24
N THR A 42 -4.80 -8.60 10.05
CA THR A 42 -5.76 -7.51 10.05
C THR A 42 -5.86 -6.92 8.65
N LEU A 43 -7.07 -6.94 8.08
CA LEU A 43 -7.37 -6.49 6.74
C LEU A 43 -8.26 -5.25 6.83
N VAL A 44 -7.96 -4.22 6.04
CA VAL A 44 -8.76 -3.01 5.95
C VAL A 44 -9.16 -2.81 4.50
N GLU A 45 -10.47 -2.65 4.26
CA GLU A 45 -11.04 -2.40 2.95
C GLU A 45 -12.19 -1.40 3.09
N ALA A 46 -12.25 -0.42 2.20
CA ALA A 46 -13.23 0.65 2.29
C ALA A 46 -14.55 0.31 1.58
N ASP A 47 -14.51 -0.45 0.48
CA ASP A 47 -15.72 -0.90 -0.20
C ASP A 47 -16.38 -2.04 0.61
N PRO A 48 -17.59 -1.84 1.16
CA PRO A 48 -18.21 -2.79 2.07
C PRO A 48 -18.52 -4.14 1.41
N ASP A 49 -18.86 -4.15 0.12
CA ASP A 49 -19.14 -5.39 -0.61
C ASP A 49 -17.86 -6.22 -0.76
N VAL A 50 -16.76 -5.54 -1.08
CA VAL A 50 -15.43 -6.16 -1.15
C VAL A 50 -14.99 -6.68 0.22
N ALA A 51 -15.23 -5.92 1.29
CA ALA A 51 -14.89 -6.36 2.65
C ALA A 51 -15.62 -7.66 3.03
N VAL A 52 -16.88 -7.83 2.60
CA VAL A 52 -17.64 -9.08 2.77
C VAL A 52 -16.99 -10.22 1.99
N ASP A 53 -16.62 -10.00 0.72
CA ASP A 53 -15.95 -11.01 -0.10
C ASP A 53 -14.63 -11.47 0.50
N ILE A 54 -13.85 -10.53 1.06
CA ILE A 54 -12.60 -10.83 1.78
C ILE A 54 -12.87 -11.71 3.00
N ALA A 55 -13.86 -11.35 3.82
CA ALA A 55 -14.21 -12.11 5.03
C ALA A 55 -14.67 -13.54 4.69
N ILE A 56 -15.44 -13.71 3.60
CA ILE A 56 -15.86 -15.03 3.11
C ILE A 56 -14.66 -15.83 2.63
N TYR A 57 -13.81 -15.25 1.78
CA TYR A 57 -12.66 -15.94 1.17
C TYR A 57 -11.67 -16.46 2.23
N PHE A 58 -11.41 -15.67 3.26
CA PHE A 58 -10.47 -16.01 4.32
C PHE A 58 -11.13 -16.55 5.60
N SER A 59 -12.42 -16.92 5.55
CA SER A 59 -13.23 -17.32 6.72
C SER A 59 -12.65 -18.46 7.58
N ARG A 60 -11.79 -19.31 7.02
CA ARG A 60 -11.12 -20.41 7.74
C ARG A 60 -9.80 -20.04 8.43
N TYR A 61 -9.38 -18.77 8.34
CA TYR A 61 -8.11 -18.29 8.85
C TYR A 61 -8.31 -17.31 10.01
N ASN A 62 -7.25 -17.08 10.78
CA ASN A 62 -7.27 -16.12 11.88
C ASN A 62 -7.15 -14.69 11.34
N ILE A 63 -8.26 -14.12 10.92
CA ILE A 63 -8.32 -12.77 10.33
C ILE A 63 -9.32 -11.87 11.03
N LEU A 64 -9.04 -10.57 10.96
CA LEU A 64 -9.96 -9.49 11.34
C LEU A 64 -10.10 -8.53 10.16
N VAL A 65 -11.33 -8.26 9.72
CA VAL A 65 -11.63 -7.35 8.60
C VAL A 65 -12.28 -6.07 9.13
N HIS A 66 -11.77 -4.91 8.73
CA HIS A 66 -12.34 -3.61 9.03
C HIS A 66 -12.88 -2.96 7.74
N PRO A 67 -14.22 -2.86 7.58
CA PRO A 67 -14.84 -2.23 6.42
C PRO A 67 -14.84 -0.69 6.55
N VAL A 68 -13.68 -0.06 6.47
CA VAL A 68 -13.49 1.39 6.67
C VAL A 68 -12.37 1.95 5.79
N ALA A 69 -12.50 3.22 5.40
CA ALA A 69 -11.40 3.96 4.77
C ALA A 69 -10.41 4.52 5.80
N MET A 70 -9.12 4.57 5.45
CA MET A 70 -8.09 5.21 6.27
C MET A 70 -7.93 6.68 5.92
N TRP A 71 -8.11 7.57 6.90
CA TRP A 71 -8.09 9.01 6.67
C TRP A 71 -7.63 9.84 7.88
N ASP A 72 -7.66 11.17 7.75
CA ASP A 72 -7.14 12.12 8.74
C ASP A 72 -8.04 12.31 9.98
N TYR A 73 -9.27 11.78 9.93
CA TYR A 73 -10.28 11.90 10.97
C TYR A 73 -11.19 10.66 11.00
N ASN A 74 -11.98 10.54 12.07
CA ASN A 74 -13.03 9.54 12.19
C ASN A 74 -14.37 10.15 11.73
N GLY A 75 -15.12 9.44 10.90
CA GLY A 75 -16.39 9.94 10.38
C GLY A 75 -16.79 9.25 9.09
N THR A 76 -17.26 10.04 8.12
CA THR A 76 -17.64 9.58 6.79
C THR A 76 -16.75 10.23 5.74
N LEU A 77 -16.38 9.45 4.73
CA LEU A 77 -15.56 9.88 3.61
C LEU A 77 -16.24 9.47 2.31
N GLN A 78 -16.24 10.37 1.34
CA GLN A 78 -16.72 10.07 0.00
C GLN A 78 -15.59 9.50 -0.85
N LEU A 79 -15.83 8.34 -1.45
CA LEU A 79 -14.93 7.68 -2.39
C LEU A 79 -15.49 7.78 -3.81
N SER A 80 -14.59 7.72 -4.79
CA SER A 80 -14.91 7.62 -6.21
C SER A 80 -14.53 6.23 -6.72
N LYS A 81 -15.43 5.57 -7.45
CA LYS A 81 -15.19 4.27 -8.09
C LYS A 81 -14.70 4.46 -9.53
N ALA A 82 -13.45 4.09 -9.79
CA ALA A 82 -12.84 4.09 -11.12
C ALA A 82 -12.54 2.66 -11.57
N ALA A 83 -13.54 2.00 -12.16
CA ALA A 83 -13.44 0.61 -12.63
C ALA A 83 -12.93 -0.36 -11.55
N ALA A 84 -11.64 -0.76 -11.62
CA ALA A 84 -10.99 -1.69 -10.71
C ALA A 84 -10.28 -1.02 -9.52
N SER A 85 -10.58 0.25 -9.25
CA SER A 85 -9.92 1.07 -8.23
C SER A 85 -10.93 1.98 -7.53
N THR A 86 -10.72 2.21 -6.24
CA THR A 86 -11.50 3.14 -5.43
C THR A 86 -10.54 4.11 -4.75
N PHE A 87 -10.74 5.41 -4.94
CA PHE A 87 -9.88 6.44 -4.35
C PHE A 87 -10.69 7.55 -3.68
N VAL A 88 -10.07 8.28 -2.76
CA VAL A 88 -10.71 9.38 -2.05
C VAL A 88 -10.92 10.57 -2.99
N SER A 89 -12.16 11.01 -3.15
CA SER A 89 -12.54 12.06 -4.12
C SER A 89 -11.85 13.40 -3.86
N ALA A 90 -11.42 13.66 -2.63
CA ALA A 90 -10.72 14.87 -2.23
C ALA A 90 -9.20 14.86 -2.56
N LEU A 91 -8.64 13.75 -3.02
CA LEU A 91 -7.21 13.68 -3.35
C LEU A 91 -6.89 14.47 -4.63
N ALA A 92 -5.76 15.17 -4.59
CA ALA A 92 -5.25 15.90 -5.75
C ALA A 92 -4.72 14.96 -6.87
N SER A 93 -4.40 13.71 -6.54
CA SER A 93 -3.80 12.75 -7.49
C SER A 93 -3.97 11.31 -6.98
N SER A 94 -4.20 10.38 -7.91
CA SER A 94 -4.26 8.92 -7.73
C SER A 94 -3.78 8.23 -9.03
N PRO A 95 -3.46 6.93 -9.02
CA PRO A 95 -3.18 6.16 -10.24
C PRO A 95 -4.25 6.33 -11.31
N ALA A 96 -5.53 6.25 -10.94
CA ALA A 96 -6.67 6.41 -11.86
C ALA A 96 -6.71 7.81 -12.52
N LEU A 97 -6.42 8.87 -11.75
CA LEU A 97 -6.37 10.24 -12.27
C LEU A 97 -5.17 10.46 -13.20
N GLU A 98 -3.99 9.97 -12.82
CA GLU A 98 -2.73 10.27 -13.53
C GLU A 98 -2.47 9.40 -14.76
N ASN A 99 -2.86 8.12 -14.69
CA ASN A 99 -2.56 7.14 -15.72
C ASN A 99 -3.71 6.92 -16.69
N ASP A 100 -4.94 6.97 -16.19
CA ASP A 100 -6.13 6.59 -16.96
C ASP A 100 -7.01 7.80 -17.33
N GLY A 101 -6.66 9.00 -16.81
CA GLY A 101 -7.33 10.26 -17.16
C GLY A 101 -8.77 10.32 -16.67
N PHE A 102 -9.08 9.58 -15.59
CA PHE A 102 -10.42 9.54 -15.01
C PHE A 102 -10.88 10.96 -14.63
N GLN A 103 -12.12 11.31 -14.97
CA GLN A 103 -12.77 12.53 -14.51
C GLN A 103 -13.88 12.16 -13.53
N VAL A 104 -13.83 12.73 -12.33
CA VAL A 104 -14.82 12.49 -11.29
C VAL A 104 -16.17 13.01 -11.77
N ALA A 105 -17.07 12.09 -12.13
CA ALA A 105 -18.46 12.40 -12.44
C ALA A 105 -19.31 12.19 -11.18
N THR A 106 -20.31 13.05 -10.95
CA THR A 106 -21.18 13.09 -9.76
C THR A 106 -21.97 11.80 -9.49
N GLY A 107 -22.01 10.84 -10.41
CA GLY A 107 -22.71 9.56 -10.26
C GLY A 107 -21.83 8.35 -9.88
N ALA A 108 -20.51 8.54 -9.69
CA ALA A 108 -19.56 7.46 -9.42
C ALA A 108 -19.03 7.45 -7.97
N THR A 109 -19.70 8.18 -7.07
CA THR A 109 -19.26 8.34 -5.68
C THR A 109 -20.16 7.62 -4.70
N PHE A 110 -19.59 7.14 -3.60
CA PHE A 110 -20.30 6.54 -2.49
C PHE A 110 -19.64 6.92 -1.16
N ASP A 111 -20.42 6.96 -0.10
CA ASP A 111 -19.96 7.33 1.23
C ASP A 111 -19.62 6.08 2.04
N VAL A 112 -18.48 6.10 2.72
CA VAL A 112 -18.01 5.01 3.58
C VAL A 112 -17.59 5.55 4.95
N PRO A 113 -17.67 4.74 6.02
CA PRO A 113 -17.04 5.10 7.28
C PRO A 113 -15.52 5.23 7.10
N CYS A 114 -14.91 6.24 7.71
CA CYS A 114 -13.47 6.41 7.76
C CYS A 114 -12.96 6.51 9.20
N LYS A 115 -11.72 6.08 9.41
CA LYS A 115 -11.04 6.14 10.69
C LYS A 115 -9.58 6.54 10.51
N ARG A 116 -8.99 7.09 11.57
CA ARG A 116 -7.53 7.13 11.72
C ARG A 116 -7.01 5.72 11.93
N PHE A 117 -5.83 5.42 11.38
CA PHE A 117 -5.24 4.08 11.49
C PHE A 117 -4.92 3.68 12.94
N SER A 118 -4.68 4.65 13.83
CA SER A 118 -4.49 4.42 15.27
C SER A 118 -5.69 3.78 15.98
N GLU A 119 -6.89 3.81 15.37
CA GLU A 119 -8.08 3.13 15.91
C GLU A 119 -8.08 1.62 15.65
N ILE A 120 -7.22 1.14 14.75
CA ILE A 120 -7.09 -0.27 14.35
C ILE A 120 -5.73 -0.82 14.79
N ASP A 121 -4.69 0.00 14.67
CA ASP A 121 -3.32 -0.39 14.96
C ASP A 121 -3.05 -0.42 16.47
N THR A 122 -2.98 -1.62 17.05
CA THR A 122 -2.68 -1.83 18.47
C THR A 122 -1.19 -1.84 18.80
N GLY A 123 -0.31 -1.59 17.82
CA GLY A 123 1.14 -1.67 17.99
C GLY A 123 1.73 -3.08 17.77
N ALA A 124 0.93 -4.03 17.27
CA ALA A 124 1.31 -5.44 17.17
C ALA A 124 1.68 -5.93 15.76
N PHE A 125 1.63 -5.09 14.72
CA PHE A 125 1.90 -5.53 13.35
C PHE A 125 3.40 -5.70 13.10
N ASP A 126 3.80 -6.86 12.58
CA ASP A 126 5.18 -7.16 12.19
C ASP A 126 5.46 -6.85 10.71
N LEU A 127 4.41 -6.86 9.87
CA LEU A 127 4.43 -6.52 8.46
C LEU A 127 3.18 -5.71 8.11
N LEU A 128 3.35 -4.67 7.31
CA LEU A 128 2.26 -3.84 6.80
C LEU A 128 2.35 -3.70 5.27
N SER A 129 1.24 -3.91 4.57
CA SER A 129 1.08 -3.58 3.14
C SER A 129 0.02 -2.48 2.99
N ILE A 130 0.28 -1.48 2.16
CA ILE A 130 -0.61 -0.33 1.98
C ILE A 130 -0.75 -0.03 0.49
N ASP A 131 -1.96 -0.15 -0.03
CA ASP A 131 -2.33 0.19 -1.40
C ASP A 131 -3.74 0.79 -1.40
N ILE A 132 -3.85 2.11 -1.23
CA ILE A 132 -5.11 2.85 -1.10
C ILE A 132 -5.14 4.09 -1.99
N GLU A 133 -4.52 3.94 -3.16
CA GLU A 133 -4.71 4.82 -4.31
C GLU A 133 -4.39 6.30 -4.02
N GLY A 134 -3.33 6.55 -3.23
CA GLY A 134 -2.83 7.90 -2.93
C GLY A 134 -3.07 8.39 -1.50
N SER A 135 -3.75 7.61 -0.66
CA SER A 135 -4.01 7.94 0.75
C SER A 135 -3.03 7.31 1.74
N GLU A 136 -1.97 6.63 1.27
CA GLU A 136 -1.06 5.79 2.05
C GLU A 136 -0.42 6.56 3.22
N TRP A 137 -0.20 7.87 3.04
CA TRP A 137 0.34 8.73 4.09
C TRP A 137 -0.52 8.77 5.35
N TYR A 138 -1.84 8.72 5.24
CA TYR A 138 -2.72 8.76 6.41
C TYR A 138 -2.64 7.48 7.26
N VAL A 139 -2.23 6.37 6.65
CA VAL A 139 -1.90 5.16 7.41
C VAL A 139 -0.62 5.39 8.22
N LEU A 140 0.46 5.85 7.58
CA LEU A 140 1.74 6.10 8.25
C LEU A 140 1.67 7.20 9.33
N LYS A 141 0.94 8.28 9.05
CA LYS A 141 0.77 9.44 9.95
C LYS A 141 0.23 9.03 11.31
N TYR A 142 -0.65 8.03 11.35
CA TYR A 142 -1.32 7.55 12.56
C TYR A 142 -0.87 6.16 13.01
N MET A 143 0.17 5.60 12.38
CA MET A 143 0.65 4.26 12.71
C MET A 143 1.30 4.23 14.10
N ILE A 144 0.87 3.29 14.93
CA ILE A 144 1.42 2.98 16.25
C ILE A 144 2.49 1.88 16.12
N SER A 145 2.20 0.82 15.37
CA SER A 145 3.12 -0.26 15.07
C SER A 145 4.40 0.26 14.41
N ARG A 146 5.49 -0.47 14.61
CA ARG A 146 6.77 -0.26 13.90
C ARG A 146 7.17 -1.58 13.25
N PRO A 147 6.39 -2.06 12.27
CA PRO A 147 6.61 -3.36 11.64
C PRO A 147 8.00 -3.45 11.05
N ASN A 148 8.55 -4.65 10.99
CA ASN A 148 9.86 -4.87 10.41
C ASN A 148 9.88 -4.69 8.89
N VAL A 149 8.72 -4.82 8.24
CA VAL A 149 8.53 -4.68 6.79
C VAL A 149 7.31 -3.81 6.49
N ILE A 150 7.45 -2.87 5.55
CA ILE A 150 6.34 -2.05 5.04
C ILE A 150 6.37 -2.03 3.52
N SER A 151 5.31 -2.51 2.86
CA SER A 151 5.06 -2.29 1.41
C SER A 151 4.11 -1.12 1.23
N ILE A 152 4.44 -0.21 0.31
CA ILE A 152 3.62 0.98 0.03
C ILE A 152 3.54 1.24 -1.47
N GLU A 153 2.32 1.41 -1.99
CA GLU A 153 2.10 1.93 -3.33
C GLU A 153 2.60 3.39 -3.41
N THR A 154 3.74 3.57 -4.08
CA THR A 154 4.46 4.86 -4.11
C THR A 154 4.59 5.42 -5.52
N HIS A 155 4.32 4.58 -6.51
CA HIS A 155 4.47 4.90 -7.91
C HIS A 155 3.60 3.95 -8.75
N GLY A 156 3.49 4.22 -10.05
CA GLY A 156 2.83 3.30 -10.97
C GLY A 156 2.74 3.93 -12.35
N LYS A 157 3.36 3.34 -13.37
CA LYS A 157 3.55 3.99 -14.69
C LYS A 157 4.11 5.42 -14.54
N PHE A 158 3.25 6.46 -14.59
CA PHE A 158 3.59 7.87 -14.44
C PHE A 158 3.16 8.48 -13.11
N TYR A 159 2.31 7.78 -12.36
CA TYR A 159 1.89 8.17 -11.03
C TYR A 159 3.06 8.14 -10.03
N VAL A 160 3.02 9.11 -9.13
CA VAL A 160 3.85 9.21 -7.93
C VAL A 160 2.91 9.62 -6.82
N ASN A 161 2.99 8.91 -5.70
CA ASN A 161 2.18 9.21 -4.54
C ASN A 161 2.26 10.71 -4.16
N PRO A 162 1.11 11.40 -3.96
CA PRO A 162 1.10 12.84 -3.68
C PRO A 162 1.87 13.20 -2.41
N PHE A 163 1.98 12.27 -1.45
CA PHE A 163 2.66 12.44 -0.17
C PHE A 163 4.04 11.76 -0.14
N ILE A 164 4.67 11.55 -1.30
CA ILE A 164 5.95 10.83 -1.38
C ILE A 164 7.07 11.49 -0.56
N LYS A 165 7.01 12.80 -0.31
CA LYS A 165 8.01 13.50 0.51
C LYS A 165 7.83 13.14 1.99
N GLU A 166 6.60 13.20 2.47
CA GLU A 166 6.18 12.88 3.82
C GLU A 166 6.46 11.42 4.14
N ILE A 167 6.07 10.50 3.23
CA ILE A 167 6.35 9.06 3.33
C ILE A 167 7.87 8.82 3.49
N ARG A 168 8.70 9.45 2.65
CA ARG A 168 10.16 9.28 2.73
C ARG A 168 10.75 9.83 4.03
N GLN A 169 10.31 11.01 4.44
CA GLN A 169 10.76 11.63 5.69
C GLN A 169 10.38 10.75 6.89
N TRP A 170 9.15 10.23 6.92
CA TRP A 170 8.69 9.34 7.97
C TRP A 170 9.48 8.04 8.01
N MET A 171 9.74 7.43 6.85
CA MET A 171 10.55 6.21 6.76
C MET A 171 11.97 6.44 7.29
N GLN A 172 12.59 7.55 6.90
CA GLN A 172 13.92 7.91 7.39
C GLN A 172 13.93 8.18 8.90
N ALA A 173 12.97 8.95 9.41
CA ALA A 173 12.85 9.27 10.83
C ALA A 173 12.60 8.03 11.70
N ASN A 174 11.99 6.99 11.14
CA ASN A 174 11.73 5.73 11.81
C ASN A 174 12.73 4.63 11.43
N ASP A 175 13.90 4.98 10.91
CA ASP A 175 15.01 4.05 10.60
C ASP A 175 14.65 2.89 9.66
N TYR A 176 13.85 3.19 8.64
CA TYR A 176 13.58 2.29 7.53
C TYR A 176 14.51 2.56 6.35
N ILE A 177 14.89 1.50 5.66
CA ILE A 177 15.61 1.56 4.39
C ILE A 177 14.79 0.88 3.29
N ILE A 178 14.92 1.37 2.06
CA ILE A 178 14.31 0.70 0.91
C ILE A 178 15.07 -0.60 0.64
N TRP A 179 14.35 -1.71 0.64
CA TRP A 179 14.88 -3.02 0.26
C TRP A 179 14.79 -3.22 -1.25
N TYR A 180 13.60 -3.05 -1.83
CA TYR A 180 13.41 -3.11 -3.28
C TYR A 180 12.21 -2.25 -3.71
N LYS A 181 12.05 -2.12 -5.04
CA LYS A 181 10.87 -1.53 -5.67
C LYS A 181 10.40 -2.44 -6.79
N ASP A 182 9.09 -2.58 -6.95
CA ASP A 182 8.52 -3.34 -8.06
C ASP A 182 7.87 -2.41 -9.11
N ARG A 183 6.71 -2.74 -9.65
CA ARG A 183 6.04 -1.90 -10.65
C ARG A 183 5.33 -0.70 -10.01
N SER A 184 4.88 -0.83 -8.77
CA SER A 184 4.09 0.17 -8.05
C SER A 184 4.62 0.45 -6.65
N ASP A 185 5.24 -0.54 -6.04
CA ASP A 185 5.49 -0.53 -4.61
C ASP A 185 6.94 -0.23 -4.28
N SER A 186 7.13 0.54 -3.22
CA SER A 186 8.41 0.61 -2.52
C SER A 186 8.30 -0.21 -1.24
N VAL A 187 9.16 -1.24 -1.13
CA VAL A 187 9.21 -2.09 0.06
C VAL A 187 10.36 -1.63 0.95
N TYR A 188 10.00 -1.27 2.17
CA TYR A 188 10.88 -0.81 3.22
C TYR A 188 11.07 -1.89 4.26
N ILE A 189 12.25 -1.93 4.86
CA ILE A 189 12.56 -2.78 6.02
C ILE A 189 13.21 -1.94 7.11
N LYS A 190 13.00 -2.33 8.37
CA LYS A 190 13.77 -1.78 9.49
C LYS A 190 15.26 -2.01 9.23
N ARG A 191 16.08 -1.00 9.51
CA ARG A 191 17.54 -1.14 9.40
C ARG A 191 18.01 -2.34 10.24
N ASN A 192 18.91 -3.14 9.66
CA ASN A 192 19.47 -4.34 10.28
C ASN A 192 18.47 -5.47 10.57
N PHE A 193 17.21 -5.39 10.09
CA PHE A 193 16.26 -6.51 10.23
C PHE A 193 16.78 -7.80 9.56
N PHE A 194 17.36 -7.67 8.37
CA PHE A 194 18.17 -8.71 7.75
C PHE A 194 19.21 -8.08 6.81
N VAL A 195 20.17 -8.90 6.37
CA VAL A 195 21.20 -8.46 5.43
C VAL A 195 20.64 -8.34 4.01
N VAL A 196 20.67 -7.11 3.50
CA VAL A 196 20.42 -6.84 2.07
C VAL A 196 21.71 -7.12 1.30
N SER A 197 21.65 -8.10 0.40
CA SER A 197 22.79 -8.54 -0.42
C SER A 197 23.26 -7.44 -1.38
N GLY A 198 24.51 -7.55 -1.84
CA GLY A 198 25.06 -6.63 -2.84
C GLY A 198 24.24 -6.61 -4.14
N TYR A 199 23.78 -7.79 -4.59
CA TYR A 199 22.92 -7.92 -5.76
C TYR A 199 21.59 -7.16 -5.60
N GLU A 200 20.93 -7.26 -4.45
CA GLU A 200 19.67 -6.52 -4.18
C GLU A 200 19.89 -5.00 -4.22
N LYS A 201 21.01 -4.51 -3.69
CA LYS A 201 21.37 -3.08 -3.75
C LYS A 201 21.58 -2.61 -5.18
N ILE A 202 22.28 -3.40 -6.01
CA ILE A 202 22.49 -3.10 -7.43
C ILE A 202 21.15 -3.11 -8.18
N ALA A 203 20.32 -4.12 -7.96
CA ALA A 203 18.99 -4.24 -8.57
C ALA A 203 18.10 -3.04 -8.23
N LEU A 204 18.12 -2.58 -6.98
CA LEU A 204 17.42 -1.37 -6.55
C LEU A 204 17.97 -0.12 -7.26
N GLY A 205 19.29 0.02 -7.40
CA GLY A 205 19.92 1.12 -8.13
C GLY A 205 19.45 1.19 -9.59
N LEU A 206 19.52 0.07 -10.31
CA LEU A 206 19.03 -0.03 -11.69
C LEU A 206 17.55 0.30 -11.80
N LYS A 207 16.75 -0.20 -10.86
CA LYS A 207 15.31 0.05 -10.82
C LYS A 207 14.98 1.53 -10.61
N ASN A 208 15.70 2.21 -9.72
CA ASN A 208 15.54 3.66 -9.51
C ASN A 208 15.87 4.45 -10.78
N THR A 209 16.96 4.11 -11.47
CA THR A 209 17.33 4.75 -12.74
C THR A 209 16.23 4.56 -13.79
N TRP A 210 15.72 3.34 -13.94
CA TRP A 210 14.63 3.05 -14.88
C TRP A 210 13.34 3.84 -14.56
N LEU A 211 12.95 3.92 -13.29
CA LEU A 211 11.79 4.71 -12.85
C LEU A 211 11.97 6.19 -13.17
N ASN A 212 13.16 6.74 -12.92
CA ASN A 212 13.47 8.14 -13.23
C ASN A 212 13.43 8.41 -14.74
N LEU A 213 14.02 7.54 -15.57
CA LEU A 213 13.98 7.67 -17.03
C LEU A 213 12.55 7.62 -17.57
N ARG A 214 11.71 6.72 -17.05
CA ARG A 214 10.29 6.66 -17.42
C ARG A 214 9.54 7.95 -17.11
N ARG A 215 9.80 8.56 -15.96
CA ARG A 215 9.20 9.84 -15.55
C ARG A 215 9.63 10.98 -16.46
N GLN A 216 10.93 11.08 -16.77
CA GLN A 216 11.44 12.10 -17.69
C GLN A 216 10.82 11.98 -19.09
N LYS A 217 10.59 10.75 -19.58
CA LYS A 217 9.92 10.53 -20.88
C LYS A 217 8.53 11.16 -20.95
N ARG A 218 7.78 11.25 -19.84
CA ARG A 218 6.47 11.96 -19.81
C ARG A 218 6.64 13.46 -19.96
N HIS A 219 7.62 14.07 -19.29
CA HIS A 219 7.91 15.50 -19.42
C HIS A 219 8.30 15.86 -20.86
N PHE A 220 9.17 15.06 -21.49
CA PHE A 220 9.52 15.26 -22.90
C PHE A 220 8.30 15.13 -23.84
N ARG A 221 7.40 14.17 -23.60
CA ARG A 221 6.16 14.04 -24.39
C ARG A 221 5.19 15.22 -24.21
N LYS A 222 5.12 15.81 -23.02
CA LYS A 222 4.30 17.01 -22.76
C LYS A 222 4.90 18.26 -23.41
N LEU A 223 6.23 18.36 -23.54
CA LEU A 223 6.92 19.49 -24.17
C LEU A 223 6.87 19.47 -25.70
N MET A 224 6.62 18.31 -26.32
CA MET A 224 6.48 18.15 -27.78
C MET A 224 5.02 18.20 -28.28
N ARG A 225 4.08 18.55 -27.40
CA ARG A 225 2.68 18.82 -27.73
C ARG A 225 2.41 20.30 -27.54
#